data_AF-A0A660RNY0-F1
#
_entry.id   AF-A0A660RNY0-F1
#
_cell.length_a   1.000
_cell.length_b   1.000
_cell.length_c   1.000
_cell.angle_alpha   90.00
_cell.angle_beta   90.00
_cell.angle_gamma   90.00
#
_symmetry.space_group_name_H-M   'P 1'
#
loop_
_entity.id
_entity.type
_entity.pdbx_description
1 polymer ?
#
loop_
_entity_poly.entity_id
_entity_poly.type
_entity_poly.pdbx_seq_one_letter_code
_entity_poly.pdbx_strand_id
1 'polypeptide(L)' 'MRFTSDRVTGRLYDKRIIIRNGKRKDKPFFVRLYNPTEIRDLLNRAGLQIYKMYCDWEAKPFTNDSRRMIIIAKKEVREK' A
#
# COMPACT_ATOMS: atom_id res chain seq x y z
N MET A 1 -5.65 15.01 12.64
CA MET A 1 -4.64 14.62 11.62
C MET A 1 -5.28 14.90 10.26
N ARG A 2 -4.74 15.83 9.48
CA ARG A 2 -5.33 16.24 8.19
C ARG A 2 -4.44 15.69 7.09
N PHE A 3 -4.94 14.69 6.36
CA PHE A 3 -4.23 14.11 5.23
C PHE A 3 -4.53 14.91 3.96
N THR A 4 -3.51 15.11 3.14
CA THR A 4 -3.68 15.65 1.79
C THR A 4 -3.41 14.54 0.80
N SER A 5 -4.36 14.27 -0.09
CA SER A 5 -4.27 13.22 -1.11
C SER A 5 -3.91 13.84 -2.44
N ASP A 6 -2.80 13.39 -3.03
CA ASP A 6 -2.43 13.64 -4.41
C ASP A 6 -2.81 12.39 -5.23
N ARG A 7 -3.90 12.51 -6.00
CA ARG A 7 -4.44 11.40 -6.81
C ARG A 7 -3.63 11.12 -8.06
N VAL A 8 -2.88 12.09 -8.58
CA VAL A 8 -2.06 11.93 -9.79
C VAL A 8 -0.86 11.06 -9.48
N THR A 9 -0.25 11.25 -8.31
CA THR A 9 0.94 10.49 -7.91
C THR A 9 0.67 9.37 -6.91
N GLY A 10 -0.57 9.23 -6.45
CA GLY A 10 -0.99 8.23 -5.46
C GLY A 10 -0.43 8.49 -4.06
N ARG A 11 0.00 9.72 -3.76
CA ARG A 11 0.64 10.06 -2.48
C ARG A 11 -0.37 10.57 -1.46
N LEU A 12 -0.31 10.02 -0.25
CA LEU A 12 -1.02 10.50 0.92
C LEU A 12 -0.01 11.18 1.84
N TYR A 13 -0.12 12.49 1.96
CA TYR A 13 0.75 13.30 2.82
C TYR A 13 0.14 13.45 4.20
N ASP A 14 0.98 13.30 5.22
CA ASP A 14 0.65 13.58 6.60
C ASP A 14 1.59 14.65 7.19
N LYS A 15 1.00 15.63 7.88
CA LYS A 15 1.72 16.67 8.59
C LYS A 15 1.72 16.35 10.08
N ARG A 16 2.49 15.32 10.45
CA ARG A 16 2.60 14.88 11.84
C ARG A 16 3.38 15.91 12.67
N ILE A 17 2.72 16.45 13.70
CA ILE A 17 3.34 17.34 14.69
C ILE A 17 3.37 16.58 16.02
N ILE A 18 4.54 16.50 16.65
CA ILE A 18 4.73 15.85 17.95
C ILE A 18 5.13 16.93 18.95
N ILE A 19 4.31 17.13 19.99
CA ILE A 19 4.65 18.02 21.10
C ILE A 19 5.03 17.14 22.30
N ARG A 20 6.26 17.27 22.79
CA ARG A 20 6.76 16.59 24.01
C ARG A 20 7.60 17.54 24.84
N ASN A 21 7.32 17.63 26.14
CA ASN A 21 8.02 18.51 27.08
C ASN A 21 8.09 19.98 26.60
N GLY A 22 6.97 20.50 26.08
CA GLY A 22 6.91 21.85 25.50
C GLY A 22 7.65 22.04 24.18
N LYS A 23 8.40 21.03 23.68
CA LYS A 23 9.10 21.10 22.40
C LYS A 23 8.23 20.50 21.29
N ARG A 24 7.97 21.33 20.27
CA ARG A 24 7.33 20.92 19.01
C ARG A 24 8.36 20.31 18.07
N LYS A 25 8.05 19.14 17.49
CA LYS A 25 8.80 18.51 16.42
C LYS A 25 7.87 18.18 15.27
N ASP A 26 8.11 18.78 14.12
CA ASP A 26 7.38 18.49 12.89
C ASP A 26 8.06 17.33 12.17
N LYS A 27 7.28 16.31 11.83
CA LYS A 27 7.73 15.10 11.13
C LYS A 27 6.79 14.79 9.97
N PRO A 28 6.73 15.66 8.95
CA PRO A 28 5.92 15.37 7.77
C PRO A 28 6.44 14.12 7.08
N PHE A 29 5.53 13.28 6.61
CA PHE A 29 5.85 12.12 5.77
C PHE A 29 4.75 11.94 4.73
N PHE A 30 5.02 11.08 3.75
CA PHE A 30 4.00 10.61 2.84
C PHE A 30 4.10 9.11 2.65
N VAL A 31 2.98 8.50 2.30
CA VAL A 31 2.92 7.12 1.82
C VAL A 31 2.40 7.12 0.39
N ARG A 32 2.90 6.20 -0.44
CA ARG A 32 2.33 5.98 -1.77
C ARG A 32 1.37 4.80 -1.70
N LEU A 33 0.11 5.06 -2.03
CA LEU A 33 -0.92 4.04 -2.14
C LEU A 33 -0.91 3.51 -3.57
N TYR A 34 -0.93 2.19 -3.70
CA TYR A 34 -1.07 1.52 -4.97
C TYR A 34 -2.38 0.74 -4.96
N ASN A 35 -3.15 0.86 -6.04
CA ASN A 35 -4.33 0.06 -6.26
C ASN A 35 -3.97 -1.37 -6.72
N PRO A 36 -4.93 -2.31 -6.75
CA PRO A 36 -4.67 -3.70 -7.13
C PRO A 36 -4.05 -3.88 -8.53
N THR A 37 -4.45 -3.04 -9.50
CA THR A 37 -3.93 -3.09 -10.87
C THR A 37 -2.50 -2.59 -10.95
N GLU A 38 -2.15 -1.52 -10.23
CA GLU A 38 -0.78 -1.01 -10.17
C GLU A 38 0.16 -2.02 -9.49
N ILE A 39 -0.27 -2.65 -8.41
CA ILE A 39 0.52 -3.71 -7.77
C ILE A 39 0.69 -4.90 -8.71
N ARG A 40 -0.34 -5.31 -9.44
CA ARG A 40 -0.25 -6.38 -10.44
C ARG A 40 0.81 -6.05 -11.49
N ASP A 41 0.80 -4.84 -12.02
CA ASP A 41 1.77 -4.42 -13.03
C ASP A 41 3.20 -4.38 -12.48
N LEU A 42 3.39 -3.90 -11.24
CA LEU A 42 4.69 -3.91 -10.58
C LEU A 42 5.21 -5.33 -10.33
N LEU A 43 4.33 -6.24 -9.89
CA LEU A 43 4.67 -7.66 -9.71
C LEU A 43 5.04 -8.32 -11.03
N ASN A 44 4.25 -8.09 -12.09
CA ASN A 44 4.53 -8.62 -13.42
C ASN A 44 5.89 -8.15 -13.96
N ARG A 45 6.22 -6.86 -13.79
CA ARG A 45 7.54 -6.30 -14.15
C ARG A 45 8.69 -6.95 -13.36
N ALA A 46 8.42 -7.41 -12.14
CA ALA A 46 9.36 -8.15 -11.32
C ALA A 46 9.39 -9.66 -11.62
N GLY A 47 8.60 -10.16 -12.58
CA GLY A 47 8.50 -11.58 -12.91
C GLY A 47 7.68 -12.40 -11.91
N LEU A 48 6.81 -11.74 -11.15
CA LEU A 48 5.90 -12.34 -10.19
C LEU A 48 4.46 -12.21 -10.68
N GLN A 49 3.63 -13.18 -10.33
CA GLN A 49 2.19 -13.14 -10.56
C GLN A 49 1.43 -13.23 -9.25
N ILE A 50 0.31 -12.50 -9.16
CA ILE A 50 -0.60 -12.57 -8.02
C ILE A 50 -1.22 -13.98 -7.98
N TYR A 51 -1.03 -14.67 -6.86
CA TYR A 51 -1.64 -15.96 -6.60
C TYR A 51 -2.94 -15.81 -5.79
N LYS A 52 -2.92 -14.99 -4.72
CA LYS A 52 -4.10 -14.71 -3.87
C LYS A 52 -4.06 -13.28 -3.34
N MET A 53 -5.25 -12.75 -3.04
CA MET A 53 -5.44 -11.41 -2.47
C MET A 53 -6.53 -11.43 -1.39
N TYR A 54 -6.23 -10.84 -0.24
CA TYR A 54 -7.10 -10.86 0.95
C TYR A 54 -7.22 -9.48 1.59
N CYS A 55 -8.29 -9.27 2.36
CA CYS A 55 -8.49 -8.04 3.13
C CYS A 55 -8.03 -8.12 4.59
N ASP A 56 -7.83 -9.33 5.13
CA ASP A 56 -7.41 -9.55 6.50
C ASP A 56 -6.55 -10.81 6.64
N TRP A 57 -6.11 -11.08 7.87
CA TRP A 57 -5.31 -12.24 8.22
C TRP A 57 -6.13 -13.54 8.31
N GLU A 58 -7.45 -13.46 8.28
CA GLU A 58 -8.37 -14.60 8.24
C GLU A 58 -8.65 -15.07 6.81
N ALA A 59 -7.91 -14.53 5.83
CA ALA A 59 -8.06 -14.85 4.41
C ALA A 59 -9.43 -14.48 3.83
N LYS A 60 -10.10 -13.44 4.35
CA LYS A 60 -11.32 -12.92 3.73
C LYS A 60 -11.01 -12.32 2.34
N PRO A 61 -11.87 -12.53 1.34
CA PRO A 61 -11.67 -11.99 -0.01
C PRO A 61 -11.48 -10.47 0.01
N PHE A 62 -10.60 -9.98 -0.88
CA PHE A 62 -10.43 -8.54 -1.07
C PHE A 62 -11.60 -7.93 -1.85
N THR A 63 -12.09 -6.79 -1.39
CA THR A 63 -13.20 -6.02 -1.98
C THR A 63 -12.84 -4.54 -2.08
N ASN A 64 -13.62 -3.75 -2.80
CA ASN A 64 -13.39 -2.30 -2.94
C ASN A 64 -13.46 -1.54 -1.61
N ASP A 65 -14.20 -2.05 -0.62
CA ASP A 65 -14.35 -1.45 0.71
C ASP A 65 -13.27 -1.92 1.71
N SER A 66 -12.34 -2.77 1.25
CA SER A 66 -11.30 -3.33 2.10
C SER A 66 -10.27 -2.27 2.50
N ARG A 67 -10.04 -2.13 3.81
CA ARG A 67 -9.05 -1.17 4.36
C ARG A 67 -7.60 -1.66 4.26
N ARG A 68 -7.39 -2.93 3.93
CA ARG A 68 -6.09 -3.59 3.84
C ARG A 68 -6.11 -4.51 2.62
N MET A 69 -4.93 -4.65 2.01
CA MET A 69 -4.68 -5.56 0.91
C MET A 69 -3.46 -6.41 1.27
N ILE A 70 -3.66 -7.72 1.38
CA ILE A 70 -2.60 -8.71 1.59
C ILE A 70 -2.48 -9.51 0.31
N ILE A 71 -1.28 -9.57 -0.28
CA ILE A 71 -1.05 -10.24 -1.56
C ILE A 71 -0.03 -11.34 -1.37
N ILE A 72 -0.36 -12.52 -1.88
CA ILE A 72 0.57 -13.63 -2.06
C ILE A 72 0.90 -13.69 -3.55
N ALA A 73 2.18 -13.55 -3.89
CA ALA A 73 2.66 -13.64 -5.26
C ALA A 73 3.61 -14.82 -5.42
N LYS A 74 3.60 -15.43 -6.61
CA LYS A 74 4.50 -16.53 -6.97
C LYS A 74 5.30 -16.17 -8.21
N LYS A 75 6.55 -16.63 -8.27
CA LYS A 75 7.33 -16.62 -9.50
C LYS A 75 6.82 -17.77 -10.38
N GLU A 76 6.50 -17.50 -11.64
CA GLU A 76 6.30 -18.61 -12.57
C GLU A 76 7.65 -19.29 -12.81
N VAL A 77 7.73 -20.57 -12.45
CA VAL A 77 8.81 -21.43 -12.90
C VAL A 77 8.46 -21.81 -14.33
N ARG A 78 9.10 -21.17 -15.30
CA ARG A 78 9.10 -21.69 -16.67
C ARG A 78 9.96 -22.95 -16.66
N GLU A 79 9.34 -24.11 -16.69
CA GLU A 79 10.04 -25.35 -17.03
C GLU A 79 10.60 -25.19 -18.45
N LYS A 80 11.90 -25.46 -18.59
CA LYS A 80 12.62 -25.51 -19.86
C LYS A 80 12.59 -26.92 -20.40
#